data_AF-A0A6I3ZI67-F1
#
_entry.id   AF-A0A6I3ZI67-F1
#
_cell.length_a   1.000
_cell.length_b   1.000
_cell.length_c   1.000
_cell.angle_alpha   90.00
_cell.angle_beta   90.00
_cell.angle_gamma   90.00
#
_symmetry.space_group_name_H-M   'P 1'
#
loop_
_entity.id
_entity.type
_entity.pdbx_description
1 polymer ?
#
loop_
_entity_poly.entity_id
_entity_poly.type
_entity_poly.pdbx_seq_one_letter_code
_entity_poly.pdbx_strand_id
1 'polypeptide(L)'
;MAKRSDQDKAAPLRDIAAPPPLPTVDGGWKTVLADPPWRFTNRTGKVAPEHRRLDRYSTLDLEAICDIPVSTVAARDSHLYLWVPNALLPEGLKVMEAWGYRYVSNVIWAKRRKDGGPDGRGVGFYFRNVTEIILFGVRGSMRTLPHARSQVNMIETRKREHSRKPDEQYGFIEACSPGPYLELFARHPQPGWTAWGDESAAEVTPRGQVHKGYSGGAIEVPPVTKHVRLDPTTAERIGKELRIRYENGESIRQLAEETGYGITRVRGLLERAGTTFRGRGPQ
;
A
#
# COMPACT_ATOMS: atom_id res chain seq x y z
N MET A 1 17.25 22.65 -38.13
CA MET A 1 16.57 22.18 -36.90
C MET A 1 15.09 22.49 -37.03
N ALA A 2 14.27 21.51 -37.42
CA ALA A 2 12.82 21.70 -37.56
C ALA A 2 12.12 21.34 -36.24
N LYS A 3 11.32 22.27 -35.70
CA LYS A 3 10.42 22.04 -34.56
C LYS A 3 9.43 20.92 -34.94
N ARG A 4 9.43 19.81 -34.20
CA ARG A 4 8.36 18.81 -34.30
C ARG A 4 7.05 19.46 -33.82
N SER A 5 6.02 19.32 -34.64
CA SER A 5 4.67 19.84 -34.42
C SER A 5 3.99 19.18 -33.22
N ASP A 6 3.11 19.92 -32.56
CA ASP A 6 2.30 19.54 -31.40
C ASP A 6 1.18 18.50 -31.74
N GLN A 7 1.33 17.74 -32.84
CA GLN A 7 0.30 16.89 -33.43
C GLN A 7 0.33 15.41 -32.96
N ASP A 8 1.24 15.02 -32.07
CA ASP A 8 1.38 13.63 -31.58
C ASP A 8 0.75 13.38 -30.19
N LYS A 9 -0.14 14.26 -29.71
CA LYS A 9 -0.92 13.97 -28.49
C LYS A 9 -2.11 13.08 -28.87
N ALA A 10 -2.06 11.80 -28.48
CA ALA A 10 -3.20 10.91 -28.57
C ALA A 10 -4.41 11.56 -27.89
N ALA A 11 -5.53 11.64 -28.61
CA ALA A 11 -6.76 12.22 -28.08
C ALA A 11 -7.18 11.51 -26.78
N PRO A 12 -7.59 12.25 -25.73
CA PRO A 12 -8.11 11.64 -24.52
C PRO A 12 -9.34 10.79 -24.87
N LEU A 13 -9.42 9.59 -24.29
CA LEU A 13 -10.46 8.60 -24.62
C LEU A 13 -11.87 9.01 -24.15
N ARG A 14 -11.98 10.07 -23.35
CA ARG A 14 -13.23 10.69 -22.89
C ARG A 14 -13.03 12.18 -22.65
N ASP A 15 -14.12 12.94 -22.75
CA ASP A 15 -14.17 14.31 -22.27
C ASP A 15 -13.84 14.35 -20.78
N ILE A 16 -12.87 15.17 -20.41
CA ILE A 16 -12.51 15.42 -19.02
C ILE A 16 -13.61 16.31 -18.44
N ALA A 17 -14.63 15.70 -17.83
CA ALA A 17 -15.56 16.46 -17.02
C ALA A 17 -14.79 17.12 -15.87
N ALA A 18 -15.12 18.38 -15.53
CA ALA A 18 -14.54 19.02 -14.36
C ALA A 18 -14.85 18.15 -13.13
N PRO A 19 -13.86 17.87 -12.27
CA PRO A 19 -14.08 17.03 -11.11
C PRO A 19 -15.11 17.68 -10.18
N PRO A 20 -15.92 16.88 -9.45
CA PRO A 20 -16.89 17.44 -8.52
C PRO A 20 -16.20 18.31 -7.45
N PRO A 21 -16.90 19.30 -6.88
CA PRO A 21 -16.33 20.11 -5.81
C PRO A 21 -15.89 19.22 -4.63
N LEU A 22 -14.83 19.63 -3.94
CA LEU A 22 -14.37 18.92 -2.75
C LEU A 22 -15.44 18.97 -1.65
N PRO A 23 -15.70 17.85 -0.96
CA PRO A 23 -16.65 17.82 0.15
C PRO A 23 -16.14 18.66 1.32
N THR A 24 -17.06 19.26 2.07
CA THR A 24 -16.75 20.12 3.22
C THR A 24 -17.42 19.60 4.49
N VAL A 25 -16.81 19.91 5.64
CA VAL A 25 -17.35 19.67 6.98
C VAL A 25 -17.07 20.89 7.84
N ASP A 26 -17.88 21.10 8.87
CA ASP A 26 -17.64 22.18 9.83
C ASP A 26 -16.25 22.01 10.49
N GLY A 27 -15.50 23.11 10.57
CA GLY A 27 -14.11 23.11 11.03
C GLY A 27 -13.07 22.45 10.10
N GLY A 28 -13.49 21.86 8.98
CA GLY A 28 -12.61 21.24 7.97
C GLY A 28 -12.13 19.82 8.31
N TRP A 29 -11.55 19.15 7.31
CA TRP A 29 -11.04 17.78 7.46
C TRP A 29 -9.76 17.73 8.29
N LYS A 30 -9.75 16.92 9.37
CA LYS A 30 -8.54 16.76 10.21
C LYS A 30 -7.55 15.76 9.65
N THR A 31 -8.00 14.82 8.84
CA THR A 31 -7.12 13.84 8.19
C THR A 31 -7.55 13.65 6.73
N VAL A 32 -6.58 13.79 5.83
CA VAL A 32 -6.75 13.56 4.39
C VAL A 32 -5.85 12.40 3.96
N LEU A 33 -6.43 11.42 3.27
CA LEU A 33 -5.71 10.39 2.52
C LEU A 33 -5.87 10.70 1.02
N ALA A 34 -4.80 10.58 0.24
CA ALA A 34 -4.88 10.81 -1.20
C ALA A 34 -4.02 9.79 -1.97
N ASP A 35 -4.58 9.24 -3.06
CA ASP A 35 -3.85 8.44 -4.05
C ASP A 35 -4.02 9.03 -5.46
N PRO A 36 -3.35 10.16 -5.78
CA PRO A 36 -3.52 10.82 -7.06
C PRO A 36 -3.17 9.89 -8.25
N PRO A 37 -3.85 10.05 -9.40
CA PRO A 37 -3.56 9.25 -10.58
C PRO A 37 -2.33 9.81 -11.31
N TRP A 38 -1.15 9.65 -10.71
CA TRP A 38 0.13 10.23 -11.18
C TRP A 38 0.46 9.88 -12.64
N ARG A 39 0.71 10.91 -13.47
CA ARG A 39 1.24 10.73 -14.83
C ARG A 39 2.77 10.62 -14.80
N PHE A 40 3.31 9.54 -15.36
CA PHE A 40 4.75 9.37 -15.55
C PHE A 40 5.22 10.04 -16.84
N THR A 41 6.37 10.71 -16.80
CA THR A 41 6.99 11.38 -17.95
C THR A 41 7.55 10.41 -19.00
N ASN A 42 8.04 9.23 -18.58
CA ASN A 42 8.61 8.23 -19.48
C ASN A 42 7.52 7.38 -20.17
N ARG A 43 7.10 7.80 -21.36
CA ARG A 43 6.07 7.15 -22.20
C ARG A 43 6.54 5.90 -22.98
N THR A 44 7.84 5.61 -23.04
CA THR A 44 8.43 4.63 -23.98
C THR A 44 8.85 3.29 -23.35
N GLY A 45 8.26 2.88 -22.21
CA GLY A 45 8.53 1.59 -21.58
C GLY A 45 7.29 0.85 -21.12
N LYS A 46 7.39 -0.47 -20.87
CA LYS A 46 6.35 -1.40 -20.35
C LYS A 46 5.67 -0.97 -19.02
N VAL A 47 5.91 0.25 -18.55
CA VAL A 47 5.61 0.81 -17.22
C VAL A 47 4.63 1.98 -17.29
N ALA A 48 4.40 2.57 -18.46
CA ALA A 48 3.42 3.65 -18.61
C ALA A 48 2.00 3.07 -18.47
N PRO A 49 1.11 3.67 -17.65
CA PRO A 49 -0.32 3.33 -17.64
C PRO A 49 -0.97 3.45 -19.04
N GLU A 50 -0.34 4.22 -19.92
CA GLU A 50 -0.76 4.48 -21.30
C GLU A 50 -0.42 3.34 -22.28
N HIS A 51 0.31 2.30 -21.86
CA HIS A 51 0.73 1.20 -22.72
C HIS A 51 -0.40 0.18 -22.93
N ARG A 52 -1.24 0.41 -23.97
CA ARG A 52 -2.10 -0.48 -24.80
C ARG A 52 -2.70 -1.82 -24.29
N ARG A 53 -2.54 -2.23 -23.04
CA ARG A 53 -2.96 -3.53 -22.47
C ARG A 53 -3.62 -3.46 -21.10
N LEU A 54 -3.69 -2.28 -20.47
CA LEU A 54 -4.33 -2.09 -19.17
C LEU A 54 -5.44 -1.06 -19.31
N ASP A 55 -6.63 -1.42 -18.82
CA ASP A 55 -7.82 -0.57 -18.81
C ASP A 55 -7.50 0.79 -18.16
N ARG A 56 -7.80 1.87 -18.86
CA ARG A 56 -7.17 3.19 -18.64
C ARG A 56 -7.99 4.02 -17.67
N TYR A 57 -7.40 4.33 -16.52
CA TYR A 57 -7.79 5.46 -15.70
C TYR A 57 -7.11 6.72 -16.23
N SER A 58 -7.81 7.85 -16.25
CA SER A 58 -7.24 9.16 -16.62
C SER A 58 -6.16 9.54 -15.61
N THR A 59 -4.96 9.90 -16.08
CA THR A 59 -3.86 10.39 -15.22
C THR A 59 -3.81 11.91 -15.21
N LEU A 60 -3.40 12.47 -14.08
CA LEU A 60 -3.14 13.89 -13.91
C LEU A 60 -1.63 14.16 -13.96
N ASP A 61 -1.24 15.24 -14.63
CA ASP A 61 0.13 15.75 -14.48
C ASP A 61 0.31 16.45 -13.14
N LEU A 62 1.56 16.76 -12.80
CA LEU A 62 1.93 17.35 -11.52
C LEU A 62 1.18 18.66 -11.25
N GLU A 63 1.08 19.54 -12.26
CA GLU A 63 0.41 20.84 -12.13
C GLU A 63 -1.06 20.65 -11.78
N ALA A 64 -1.78 19.80 -12.52
CA ALA A 64 -3.18 19.50 -12.23
C ALA A 64 -3.38 18.87 -10.83
N ILE A 65 -2.43 18.09 -10.31
CA ILE A 65 -2.51 17.55 -8.94
C ILE A 65 -2.27 18.67 -7.92
N CYS A 66 -1.27 19.53 -8.13
CA CYS A 66 -0.98 20.67 -7.26
C CYS A 66 -2.15 21.67 -7.18
N ASP A 67 -2.87 21.88 -8.28
CA ASP A 67 -3.96 22.86 -8.38
C ASP A 67 -5.23 22.45 -7.62
N ILE A 68 -5.31 21.22 -7.14
CA ILE A 68 -6.45 20.76 -6.32
C ILE A 68 -6.47 21.55 -5.01
N PRO A 69 -7.55 22.28 -4.69
CA PRO A 69 -7.58 23.22 -3.58
C PRO A 69 -7.82 22.53 -2.22
N VAL A 70 -7.06 21.47 -1.90
CA VAL A 70 -7.21 20.67 -0.67
C VAL A 70 -7.13 21.53 0.59
N SER A 71 -6.28 22.56 0.57
CA SER A 71 -6.11 23.50 1.69
C SER A 71 -7.38 24.31 2.02
N THR A 72 -8.35 24.38 1.11
CA THR A 72 -9.62 25.11 1.32
C THR A 72 -10.65 24.31 2.11
N VAL A 73 -10.55 22.98 2.10
CA VAL A 73 -11.48 22.07 2.81
C VAL A 73 -10.84 21.40 4.03
N ALA A 74 -9.52 21.39 4.11
CA ALA A 74 -8.78 20.86 5.25
C ALA A 74 -8.81 21.81 6.46
N ALA A 75 -8.88 21.24 7.66
CA ALA A 75 -8.76 21.98 8.91
C ALA A 75 -7.40 22.68 9.02
N ARG A 76 -7.35 23.78 9.79
CA ARG A 76 -6.13 24.55 10.06
C ARG A 76 -5.00 23.68 10.62
N ASP A 77 -5.36 22.79 11.54
CA ASP A 77 -4.48 21.76 12.09
C ASP A 77 -4.98 20.42 11.53
N SER A 78 -4.19 19.78 10.66
CA SER A 78 -4.58 18.52 9.99
C SER A 78 -3.39 17.70 9.53
N HIS A 79 -3.65 16.43 9.25
CA HIS A 79 -2.70 15.47 8.69
C HIS A 79 -3.01 15.15 7.22
N LEU A 80 -1.95 14.92 6.45
CA LEU A 80 -2.02 14.40 5.08
C LEU A 80 -1.25 13.08 5.00
N TYR A 81 -1.88 12.07 4.41
CA TYR A 81 -1.29 10.82 3.97
C TYR A 81 -1.36 10.78 2.44
N LEU A 82 -0.22 10.95 1.77
CA LEU A 82 -0.17 11.05 0.31
C LEU A 82 0.57 9.84 -0.27
N TRP A 83 -0.13 8.99 -1.03
CA TRP A 83 0.51 7.92 -1.79
C TRP A 83 1.34 8.49 -2.94
N VAL A 84 2.60 8.08 -3.00
CA VAL A 84 3.56 8.53 -4.00
C VAL A 84 4.34 7.33 -4.55
N PRO A 85 4.35 7.11 -5.88
CA PRO A 85 5.23 6.14 -6.48
C PRO A 85 6.70 6.46 -6.18
N ASN A 86 7.53 5.45 -5.94
CA ASN A 86 8.94 5.64 -5.56
C ASN A 86 9.71 6.58 -6.49
N ALA A 87 9.40 6.54 -7.80
CA ALA A 87 10.06 7.35 -8.81
C ALA A 87 9.62 8.82 -8.84
N LEU A 88 8.51 9.16 -8.15
CA LEU A 88 7.89 10.48 -8.13
C LEU A 88 7.96 11.13 -6.74
N LEU A 89 8.89 10.68 -5.88
CA LEU A 89 9.08 11.24 -4.54
C LEU A 89 9.29 12.77 -4.56
N PRO A 90 10.14 13.35 -5.45
CA PRO A 90 10.29 14.80 -5.53
C PRO A 90 8.98 15.53 -5.89
N GLU A 91 8.18 14.97 -6.79
CA GLU A 91 6.87 15.49 -7.18
C GLU A 91 5.85 15.40 -6.03
N GLY A 92 5.87 14.30 -5.28
CA GLY A 92 5.06 14.13 -4.08
C GLY A 92 5.29 15.24 -3.05
N LEU A 93 6.55 15.61 -2.81
CA LEU A 93 6.89 16.71 -1.90
C LEU A 93 6.36 18.07 -2.39
N LYS A 94 6.41 18.33 -3.69
CA LYS A 94 5.83 19.54 -4.29
C LYS A 94 4.31 19.60 -4.11
N VAL A 95 3.62 18.47 -4.27
CA VAL A 95 2.16 18.39 -4.04
C VAL A 95 1.82 18.69 -2.58
N MET A 96 2.58 18.13 -1.62
CA MET A 96 2.36 18.44 -0.20
C MET A 96 2.50 19.94 0.07
N GLU A 97 3.54 20.57 -0.47
CA GLU A 97 3.77 22.02 -0.33
C GLU A 97 2.62 22.83 -0.94
N ALA A 98 2.21 22.52 -2.17
CA ALA A 98 1.10 23.18 -2.86
C ALA A 98 -0.23 23.07 -2.08
N TRP A 99 -0.48 21.92 -1.45
CA TRP A 99 -1.66 21.70 -0.61
C TRP A 99 -1.53 22.28 0.80
N GLY A 100 -0.40 22.92 1.13
CA GLY A 100 -0.17 23.59 2.41
C GLY A 100 0.24 22.65 3.56
N TYR A 101 0.83 21.50 3.25
CA TYR A 101 1.34 20.53 4.22
C TYR A 101 2.85 20.50 4.23
N ARG A 102 3.44 20.57 5.43
CA ARG A 102 4.87 20.34 5.63
C ARG A 102 5.13 18.84 5.74
N TYR A 103 6.08 18.32 4.97
CA TYR A 103 6.55 16.95 5.14
C TYR A 103 7.16 16.72 6.53
N VAL A 104 6.80 15.62 7.19
CA VAL A 104 7.31 15.24 8.51
C VAL A 104 8.01 13.90 8.48
N SER A 105 7.37 12.87 7.91
CA SER A 105 7.92 11.52 7.82
C SER A 105 7.19 10.75 6.71
N ASN A 106 7.47 9.46 6.57
CA ASN A 106 6.78 8.59 5.62
C ASN A 106 6.47 7.23 6.24
N VAL A 107 5.46 6.56 5.67
CA VAL A 107 5.12 5.16 5.92
C VAL A 107 5.42 4.37 4.65
N ILE A 108 6.08 3.22 4.80
CA ILE A 108 6.41 2.35 3.66
C ILE A 108 5.43 1.19 3.61
N TRP A 109 4.79 1.00 2.46
CA TRP A 109 4.12 -0.26 2.17
C TRP A 109 5.11 -1.23 1.55
N ALA A 110 5.51 -2.27 2.29
CA ALA A 110 6.32 -3.36 1.79
C ALA A 110 5.42 -4.50 1.25
N LYS A 111 5.54 -4.76 -0.05
CA LYS A 111 4.79 -5.82 -0.72
C LYS A 111 5.49 -7.15 -0.47
N ARG A 112 4.81 -8.03 0.24
CA ARG A 112 5.33 -9.34 0.62
C ARG A 112 4.76 -10.44 -0.28
N ARG A 113 5.56 -11.48 -0.51
CA ARG A 113 5.08 -12.76 -1.03
C ARG A 113 4.44 -13.55 0.11
N LYS A 114 3.92 -14.75 -0.20
CA LYS A 114 3.49 -15.70 0.83
C LYS A 114 4.62 -15.94 1.83
N ASP A 115 5.85 -16.15 1.35
CA ASP A 115 7.02 -16.34 2.21
C ASP A 115 7.49 -15.15 3.07
N GLY A 116 6.75 -14.05 3.13
CA GLY A 116 7.19 -12.85 3.86
C GLY A 116 8.45 -12.19 3.26
N GLY A 117 9.00 -12.71 2.16
CA GLY A 117 10.03 -12.07 1.37
C GLY A 117 9.45 -10.99 0.45
N PRO A 118 10.30 -10.14 -0.14
CA PRO A 118 9.85 -9.06 -1.03
C PRO A 118 9.20 -9.61 -2.32
N ASP A 119 8.12 -8.97 -2.77
CA ASP A 119 7.42 -9.31 -4.01
C ASP A 119 8.24 -8.90 -5.25
N GLY A 120 9.18 -9.76 -5.65
CA GLY A 120 10.12 -9.53 -6.77
C GLY A 120 9.49 -9.34 -8.16
N ARG A 121 8.16 -9.29 -8.27
CA ARG A 121 7.40 -9.02 -9.49
C ARG A 121 7.19 -7.53 -9.78
N GLY A 122 7.68 -6.65 -8.91
CA GLY A 122 7.64 -5.20 -9.09
C GLY A 122 8.21 -4.76 -10.45
N VAL A 123 7.60 -3.75 -11.06
CA VAL A 123 8.11 -3.12 -12.29
C VAL A 123 8.92 -1.89 -11.91
N GLY A 124 10.10 -1.72 -12.49
CA GLY A 124 10.95 -0.54 -12.35
C GLY A 124 12.19 -0.65 -13.24
N PHE A 125 12.76 0.49 -13.63
CA PHE A 125 13.89 0.55 -14.58
C PHE A 125 15.25 0.27 -13.92
N TYR A 126 15.45 0.78 -12.71
CA TYR A 126 16.69 0.60 -11.94
C TYR A 126 16.58 -0.51 -10.89
N PHE A 127 15.45 -0.56 -10.18
CA PHE A 127 15.17 -1.56 -9.16
C PHE A 127 13.78 -2.15 -9.34
N ARG A 128 13.59 -3.38 -8.85
CA ARG A 128 12.26 -4.00 -8.74
C ARG A 128 11.51 -3.32 -7.60
N ASN A 129 10.44 -2.58 -7.93
CA ASN A 129 9.62 -1.89 -6.93
C ASN A 129 8.80 -2.87 -6.09
N VAL A 130 9.33 -3.21 -4.92
CA VAL A 130 8.66 -4.05 -3.90
C VAL A 130 8.07 -3.22 -2.77
N THR A 131 8.20 -1.90 -2.85
CA THR A 131 7.66 -0.93 -1.90
C THR A 131 6.85 0.15 -2.62
N GLU A 132 5.95 0.80 -1.89
CA GLU A 132 5.37 2.10 -2.23
C GLU A 132 5.41 3.01 -0.98
N ILE A 133 5.40 4.33 -1.20
CA ILE A 133 5.58 5.34 -0.15
C ILE A 133 4.24 6.03 0.12
N ILE A 134 3.91 6.22 1.40
CA ILE A 134 2.92 7.18 1.86
C ILE A 134 3.68 8.32 2.56
N LEU A 135 3.66 9.51 1.99
CA LEU A 135 4.21 10.69 2.67
C LEU A 135 3.24 11.14 3.75
N PHE A 136 3.78 11.46 4.93
CA PHE A 136 3.03 12.00 6.05
C PHE A 136 3.37 13.48 6.24
N GLY A 137 2.33 14.32 6.09
CA GLY A 137 2.40 15.76 6.19
C GLY A 137 1.56 16.31 7.33
N VAL A 138 1.99 17.45 7.87
CA VAL A 138 1.25 18.19 8.89
C VAL A 138 1.01 19.61 8.39
N ARG A 139 -0.25 20.04 8.50
CA ARG A 139 -0.64 21.45 8.41
C ARG A 139 -0.87 21.98 9.82
N GLY A 140 -0.40 23.19 10.08
CA GLY A 140 -0.42 23.78 11.42
C GLY A 140 0.54 23.06 12.38
N SER A 141 0.06 22.77 13.59
CA SER A 141 0.86 22.26 14.72
C SER A 141 0.32 20.95 15.33
N MET A 142 -0.55 20.23 14.61
CA MET A 142 -1.14 18.97 15.06
C MET A 142 -0.08 17.90 15.34
N ARG A 143 -0.19 17.24 16.50
CA ARG A 143 0.52 15.99 16.79
C ARG A 143 -0.38 14.79 16.47
N THR A 144 0.25 13.67 16.12
CA THR A 144 -0.41 12.37 16.03
C THR A 144 -1.00 11.93 17.37
N LEU A 145 -1.99 11.04 17.30
CA LEU A 145 -2.60 10.39 18.46
C LEU A 145 -1.56 9.57 19.24
N PRO A 146 -1.78 9.29 20.53
CA PRO A 146 -0.80 8.58 21.36
C PRO A 146 -0.30 7.26 20.77
N HIS A 147 -1.16 6.47 20.13
CA HIS A 147 -0.82 5.19 19.50
C HIS A 147 0.27 5.33 18.42
N ALA A 148 0.29 6.44 17.68
CA ALA A 148 1.28 6.68 16.63
C ALA A 148 2.73 6.72 17.14
N ARG A 149 2.94 6.96 18.45
CA ARG A 149 4.28 7.09 19.05
C ARG A 149 4.99 5.74 19.18
N SER A 150 4.23 4.64 19.23
CA SER A 150 4.73 3.27 19.22
C SER A 150 4.49 2.56 17.89
N GLN A 151 3.75 3.19 16.97
CA GLN A 151 3.47 2.63 15.65
C GLN A 151 4.72 2.70 14.76
N VAL A 152 5.14 1.56 14.23
CA VAL A 152 6.20 1.52 13.21
C VAL A 152 5.67 2.06 11.89
N ASN A 153 6.53 2.76 11.14
CA ASN A 153 6.18 3.41 9.89
C ASN A 153 6.19 2.45 8.68
N MET A 154 5.62 1.25 8.86
CA MET A 154 5.59 0.23 7.81
C MET A 154 4.27 -0.54 7.83
N ILE A 155 3.74 -0.78 6.63
CA ILE A 155 2.62 -1.69 6.36
C ILE A 155 3.18 -2.85 5.54
N GLU A 156 3.00 -4.09 5.99
CA GLU A 156 3.46 -5.27 5.26
C GLU A 156 2.27 -6.14 4.86
N THR A 157 2.01 -6.26 3.57
CA THR A 157 0.87 -7.07 3.09
C THR A 157 1.20 -7.77 1.79
N ARG A 158 0.45 -8.83 1.48
CA ARG A 158 0.51 -9.47 0.16
C ARG A 158 -0.10 -8.55 -0.88
N LYS A 159 0.57 -8.39 -2.02
CA LYS A 159 0.05 -7.60 -3.15
C LYS A 159 -1.29 -8.21 -3.63
N ARG A 160 -2.31 -7.35 -3.74
CA ARG A 160 -3.64 -7.69 -4.28
C ARG A 160 -3.69 -7.37 -5.77
N GLU A 161 -4.89 -7.14 -6.32
CA GLU A 161 -5.08 -6.73 -7.71
C GLU A 161 -4.29 -5.46 -8.09
N HIS A 162 -4.07 -5.27 -9.39
CA HIS A 162 -3.14 -4.23 -9.86
C HIS A 162 -3.57 -2.84 -9.38
N SER A 163 -2.61 -2.09 -8.82
CA SER A 163 -2.83 -0.72 -8.32
C SER A 163 -3.73 -0.59 -7.08
N ARG A 164 -4.20 -1.67 -6.46
CA ARG A 164 -4.95 -1.58 -5.21
C ARG A 164 -4.02 -1.41 -4.01
N LYS A 165 -4.26 -0.35 -3.23
CA LYS A 165 -3.58 -0.06 -1.96
C LYS A 165 -4.06 -1.00 -0.83
N PRO A 166 -3.26 -1.23 0.23
CA PRO A 166 -3.65 -2.12 1.33
C PRO A 166 -4.79 -1.51 2.16
N ASP A 167 -5.85 -2.28 2.42
CA ASP A 167 -6.95 -1.84 3.30
C ASP A 167 -6.45 -1.56 4.74
N GLU A 168 -5.34 -2.19 5.12
CA GLU A 168 -4.65 -2.00 6.40
C GLU A 168 -4.25 -0.52 6.64
N GLN A 169 -4.18 0.30 5.59
CA GLN A 169 -3.96 1.74 5.69
C GLN A 169 -5.02 2.45 6.55
N TYR A 170 -6.29 2.03 6.49
CA TYR A 170 -7.37 2.74 7.17
C TYR A 170 -7.24 2.61 8.67
N GLY A 171 -7.12 1.38 9.18
CA GLY A 171 -6.91 1.13 10.60
C GLY A 171 -5.59 1.73 11.11
N PHE A 172 -4.54 1.72 10.28
CA PHE A 172 -3.28 2.41 10.59
C PHE A 172 -3.51 3.92 10.79
N ILE A 173 -4.20 4.57 9.86
CA ILE A 173 -4.41 6.02 9.89
C ILE A 173 -5.36 6.40 11.03
N GLU A 174 -6.47 5.71 11.21
CA GLU A 174 -7.47 5.97 12.25
C GLU A 174 -6.88 5.82 13.66
N ALA A 175 -5.97 4.86 13.86
CA ALA A 175 -5.26 4.73 15.13
C ALA A 175 -4.26 5.86 15.38
N CYS A 176 -3.72 6.47 14.31
CA CYS A 176 -2.64 7.46 14.40
C CYS A 176 -3.09 8.91 14.31
N SER A 177 -4.24 9.19 13.72
CA SER A 177 -4.71 10.53 13.36
C SER A 177 -6.20 10.70 13.63
N PRO A 178 -6.65 11.89 14.08
CA PRO A 178 -8.06 12.14 14.37
C PRO A 178 -8.87 12.37 13.08
N GLY A 179 -10.12 11.91 13.09
CA GLY A 179 -11.13 12.32 12.11
C GLY A 179 -11.65 13.76 12.33
N PRO A 180 -12.49 14.30 11.45
CA PRO A 180 -13.13 13.62 10.32
C PRO A 180 -12.14 13.29 9.18
N TYR A 181 -12.45 12.24 8.42
CA TYR A 181 -11.56 11.64 7.41
C TYR A 181 -12.07 11.86 5.97
N LEU A 182 -11.18 12.35 5.11
CA LEU A 182 -11.40 12.50 3.67
C LEU A 182 -10.44 11.61 2.89
N GLU A 183 -10.96 10.86 1.92
CA GLU A 183 -10.16 10.13 0.93
C GLU A 183 -10.35 10.76 -0.46
N LEU A 184 -9.25 11.28 -1.01
CA LEU A 184 -9.18 11.82 -2.36
C LEU A 184 -8.74 10.72 -3.34
N PHE A 185 -9.40 10.69 -4.50
CA PHE A 185 -9.25 9.68 -5.55
C PHE A 185 -9.64 8.26 -5.09
N ALA A 186 -10.60 8.18 -4.17
CA ALA A 186 -11.13 6.93 -3.66
C ALA A 186 -11.76 6.11 -4.79
N ARG A 187 -11.45 4.81 -4.84
CA ARG A 187 -12.07 3.86 -5.78
C ARG A 187 -13.20 3.04 -5.15
N HIS A 188 -13.24 2.99 -3.83
CA HIS A 188 -14.21 2.25 -3.06
C HIS A 188 -14.60 3.07 -1.84
N PRO A 189 -15.87 3.03 -1.40
CA PRO A 189 -16.26 3.64 -0.15
C PRO A 189 -15.62 2.89 1.03
N GLN A 190 -15.15 3.63 2.03
CA GLN A 190 -14.68 3.10 3.30
C GLN A 190 -15.58 3.62 4.43
N PRO A 191 -16.15 2.76 5.29
CA PRO A 191 -16.96 3.21 6.43
C PRO A 191 -16.21 4.22 7.30
N GLY A 192 -16.87 5.35 7.63
CA GLY A 192 -16.27 6.43 8.41
C GLY A 192 -15.43 7.42 7.62
N TRP A 193 -15.21 7.19 6.32
CA TRP A 193 -14.48 8.08 5.42
C TRP A 193 -15.43 8.73 4.42
N THR A 194 -15.21 10.01 4.14
CA THR A 194 -15.84 10.68 3.00
C THR A 194 -14.97 10.48 1.78
N ALA A 195 -15.54 9.91 0.72
CA ALA A 195 -14.84 9.60 -0.51
C ALA A 195 -15.07 10.70 -1.56
N TRP A 196 -14.00 11.06 -2.27
CA TRP A 196 -14.05 11.93 -3.44
C TRP A 196 -13.26 11.29 -4.58
N GLY A 197 -13.90 11.06 -5.73
CA GLY A 197 -13.25 10.52 -6.93
C GLY A 197 -14.25 10.17 -8.03
N ASP A 198 -13.77 10.03 -9.27
CA ASP A 198 -14.64 9.73 -10.43
C ASP A 198 -15.39 8.39 -10.32
N GLU A 199 -14.97 7.51 -9.40
CA GLU A 199 -15.56 6.19 -9.15
C GLU A 199 -16.17 6.05 -7.74
N SER A 200 -16.31 7.15 -6.98
CA SER A 200 -16.72 7.08 -5.57
C SER A 200 -18.23 7.01 -5.34
N ALA A 201 -19.05 7.05 -6.40
CA ALA A 201 -20.50 6.92 -6.28
C ALA A 201 -20.90 5.45 -6.04
N ALA A 202 -21.85 5.20 -5.13
CA ALA A 202 -22.29 3.86 -4.72
C ALA A 202 -22.81 2.96 -5.87
N GLU A 203 -23.15 3.55 -7.02
CA GLU A 203 -23.69 2.88 -8.19
C GLU A 203 -22.64 2.52 -9.25
N VAL A 204 -21.38 2.91 -9.05
CA VAL A 204 -20.29 2.63 -10.00
C VAL A 204 -19.60 1.33 -9.62
N THR A 205 -19.75 0.30 -10.44
CA THR A 205 -18.92 -0.91 -10.35
C THR A 205 -17.46 -0.52 -10.61
N PRO A 206 -16.55 -0.68 -9.62
CA PRO A 206 -15.14 -0.30 -9.78
C PRO A 206 -14.49 -1.12 -10.89
N ARG A 207 -13.60 -0.50 -11.69
CA ARG A 207 -12.95 -1.22 -12.80
C ARG A 207 -11.82 -2.12 -12.29
N GLY A 208 -11.99 -3.42 -12.44
CA GLY A 208 -10.97 -4.43 -12.18
C GLY A 208 -11.57 -5.83 -12.23
N GLN A 209 -11.13 -6.68 -13.16
CA GLN A 209 -11.58 -8.07 -13.20
C GLN A 209 -11.03 -8.83 -11.99
N VAL A 210 -11.92 -9.33 -11.13
CA VAL A 210 -11.58 -10.20 -10.00
C VAL A 210 -11.10 -11.55 -10.55
N HIS A 211 -9.79 -11.73 -10.62
CA HIS A 211 -9.20 -13.04 -10.86
C HIS A 211 -8.97 -13.76 -9.53
N LYS A 212 -9.38 -15.04 -9.43
CA LYS A 212 -9.31 -15.91 -8.23
C LYS A 212 -7.95 -15.96 -7.50
N GLY A 213 -6.86 -15.51 -8.12
CA GLY A 213 -5.51 -15.48 -7.54
C GLY A 213 -5.14 -14.21 -6.74
N TYR A 214 -6.04 -13.22 -6.62
CA TYR A 214 -5.73 -11.87 -6.11
C TYR A 214 -6.47 -11.46 -4.83
N SER A 215 -7.04 -12.41 -4.08
CA SER A 215 -7.88 -12.14 -2.90
C SER A 215 -7.18 -11.44 -1.73
N GLY A 216 -5.87 -11.20 -1.79
CA GLY A 216 -5.10 -10.86 -0.58
C GLY A 216 -5.23 -11.96 0.48
N GLY A 217 -4.66 -11.72 1.66
CA GLY A 217 -4.81 -12.59 2.83
C GLY A 217 -3.53 -12.66 3.65
N ALA A 218 -3.56 -13.40 4.76
CA ALA A 218 -2.48 -13.45 5.74
C ALA A 218 -1.12 -13.78 5.12
N ILE A 219 -0.05 -13.17 5.64
CA ILE A 219 1.32 -13.62 5.37
C ILE A 219 1.48 -14.98 6.05
N GLU A 220 1.04 -16.03 5.36
CA GLU A 220 1.24 -17.41 5.76
C GLU A 220 2.75 -17.69 5.80
N VAL A 221 3.24 -18.37 6.82
CA VAL A 221 4.64 -18.83 6.87
C VAL A 221 5.03 -19.43 5.50
N PRO A 222 6.15 -19.02 4.90
CA PRO A 222 6.59 -19.53 3.60
C PRO A 222 6.34 -21.03 3.39
N PRO A 223 5.65 -21.44 2.32
CA PRO A 223 5.96 -22.70 1.69
C PRO A 223 7.33 -22.57 1.02
N VAL A 224 8.39 -22.87 1.76
CA VAL A 224 9.72 -23.05 1.17
C VAL A 224 9.69 -24.38 0.45
N THR A 225 9.87 -24.34 -0.86
CA THR A 225 10.08 -25.54 -1.67
C THR A 225 11.18 -26.39 -1.04
N LYS A 226 10.99 -27.72 -1.06
CA LYS A 226 12.00 -28.67 -0.57
C LYS A 226 13.37 -28.25 -1.14
N HIS A 227 14.38 -28.18 -0.25
CA HIS A 227 15.80 -27.94 -0.55
C HIS A 227 16.36 -26.49 -0.58
N VAL A 228 15.61 -25.43 -0.29
CA VAL A 228 16.23 -24.07 -0.15
C VAL A 228 16.87 -23.89 1.23
N ARG A 229 18.15 -23.52 1.28
CA ARG A 229 18.87 -23.18 2.52
C ARG A 229 18.42 -21.80 3.02
N LEU A 230 17.96 -21.71 4.27
CA LEU A 230 17.61 -20.44 4.90
C LEU A 230 18.87 -19.76 5.41
N ASP A 231 18.96 -18.45 5.25
CA ASP A 231 19.93 -17.67 6.01
C ASP A 231 19.60 -17.71 7.52
N PRO A 232 20.58 -17.49 8.40
CA PRO A 232 20.39 -17.63 9.85
C PRO A 232 19.28 -16.73 10.42
N THR A 233 19.16 -15.49 9.92
CA THR A 233 18.18 -14.52 10.44
C THR A 233 16.75 -14.91 10.06
N THR A 234 16.55 -15.37 8.82
CA THR A 234 15.26 -15.89 8.36
C THR A 234 14.90 -17.19 9.07
N ALA A 235 15.88 -18.07 9.32
CA ALA A 235 15.66 -19.30 10.07
C ALA A 235 15.21 -19.02 11.51
N GLU A 236 15.80 -18.03 12.18
CA GLU A 236 15.41 -17.64 13.54
C GLU A 236 13.99 -17.09 13.59
N ARG A 237 13.63 -16.19 12.66
CA ARG A 237 12.28 -15.62 12.57
C ARG A 237 11.22 -16.70 12.31
N ILE A 238 11.47 -17.60 11.35
CA ILE A 238 10.56 -18.71 11.05
C ILE A 238 10.46 -19.65 12.25
N GLY A 239 11.57 -19.92 12.94
CA GLY A 239 11.57 -20.74 14.15
C GLY A 239 10.69 -20.17 15.26
N LYS A 240 10.79 -18.86 15.54
CA LYS A 240 9.94 -18.18 16.54
C LYS A 240 8.46 -18.30 16.21
N GLU A 241 8.10 -18.13 14.95
CA GLU A 241 6.71 -18.24 14.51
C GLU A 241 6.18 -19.68 14.63
N LEU A 242 6.95 -20.67 14.15
CA LEU A 242 6.60 -22.08 14.31
C LEU A 242 6.44 -22.47 15.78
N ARG A 243 7.28 -21.90 16.66
CA ARG A 243 7.21 -22.13 18.10
C ARG A 243 5.89 -21.65 18.70
N ILE A 244 5.46 -20.43 18.38
CA ILE A 244 4.17 -19.88 18.84
C ILE A 244 3.03 -20.82 18.48
N ARG A 245 2.99 -21.26 17.22
CA ARG A 245 1.96 -22.16 16.71
C ARG A 245 2.00 -23.55 17.36
N TYR A 246 3.21 -24.08 17.56
CA TYR A 246 3.43 -25.34 18.26
C TYR A 246 2.99 -25.28 19.72
N GLU A 247 3.30 -24.19 20.43
CA GLU A 247 2.90 -23.95 21.83
C GLU A 247 1.38 -23.76 21.93
N ASN A 248 0.74 -23.20 20.90
CA ASN A 248 -0.72 -23.06 20.79
C ASN A 248 -1.45 -24.34 20.36
N GLY A 249 -0.76 -25.48 20.31
CA GLY A 249 -1.39 -26.80 20.17
C GLY A 249 -1.15 -27.49 18.83
N GLU A 250 -0.68 -26.81 17.79
CA GLU A 250 -0.45 -27.43 16.48
C GLU A 250 0.68 -28.47 16.51
N SER A 251 0.43 -29.66 15.99
CA SER A 251 1.46 -30.72 15.92
C SER A 251 2.56 -30.38 14.89
N ILE A 252 3.75 -30.96 15.05
CA ILE A 252 4.83 -30.84 14.04
C ILE A 252 4.36 -31.29 12.64
N ARG A 253 3.42 -32.24 12.58
CA ARG A 253 2.85 -32.74 11.32
C ARG A 253 1.95 -31.71 10.65
N GLN A 254 1.07 -31.06 11.42
CA GLN A 254 0.23 -29.95 10.94
C GLN A 254 1.10 -28.78 10.48
N LEU A 255 2.10 -28.40 11.28
CA LEU A 255 3.06 -27.37 10.90
C LEU A 255 3.79 -27.73 9.59
N ALA A 256 4.21 -28.97 9.42
CA ALA A 256 4.86 -29.43 8.19
C ALA A 256 3.92 -29.40 6.97
N GLU A 257 2.65 -29.77 7.14
CA GLU A 257 1.64 -29.76 6.08
C GLU A 257 1.31 -28.32 5.63
N GLU A 258 1.04 -27.44 6.59
CA GLU A 258 0.61 -26.07 6.32
C GLU A 258 1.75 -25.17 5.84
N THR A 259 2.98 -25.41 6.32
CA THR A 259 4.18 -24.69 5.84
C THR A 259 4.85 -25.36 4.65
N GLY A 260 4.40 -26.55 4.23
CA GLY A 260 5.06 -27.33 3.17
C GLY A 260 6.50 -27.79 3.49
N TYR A 261 6.99 -27.58 4.72
CA TYR A 261 8.31 -28.02 5.17
C TYR A 261 8.35 -29.53 5.45
N GLY A 262 9.52 -30.15 5.26
CA GLY A 262 9.73 -31.50 5.78
C GLY A 262 9.71 -31.50 7.31
N ILE A 263 9.21 -32.57 7.92
CA ILE A 263 9.14 -32.76 9.39
C ILE A 263 10.50 -32.48 10.06
N THR A 264 11.60 -32.95 9.48
CA THR A 264 12.96 -32.71 9.97
C THR A 264 13.31 -31.22 10.00
N ARG A 265 12.87 -30.46 8.99
CA ARG A 265 13.12 -29.03 8.89
C ARG A 265 12.30 -28.24 9.92
N VAL A 266 11.03 -28.60 10.10
CA VAL A 266 10.18 -28.01 11.16
C VAL A 266 10.81 -28.24 12.52
N ARG A 267 11.24 -29.48 12.82
CA ARG A 267 11.95 -29.79 14.06
C ARG A 267 13.22 -28.96 14.25
N GLY A 268 14.08 -28.88 13.24
CA GLY A 268 15.32 -28.09 13.33
C GLY A 268 15.08 -26.59 13.52
N LEU A 269 13.97 -26.04 13.00
CA LEU A 269 13.58 -24.65 13.22
C LEU A 269 13.02 -24.42 14.63
N LEU A 270 12.23 -25.36 15.14
CA LEU A 270 11.72 -25.34 16.51
C LEU A 270 12.84 -25.46 17.55
N GLU A 271 13.83 -26.33 17.31
CA GLU A 271 15.04 -26.47 18.15
C GLU A 271 15.85 -25.17 18.19
N ARG A 272 16.08 -24.55 17.02
CA ARG A 272 16.76 -23.24 16.93
C ARG A 272 16.02 -22.13 17.67
N ALA A 273 14.70 -22.22 17.76
CA ALA A 273 13.87 -21.29 18.51
C ALA A 273 13.77 -21.60 20.02
N GLY A 274 14.50 -22.62 20.50
CA GLY A 274 14.47 -23.04 21.90
C GLY A 274 13.14 -23.64 22.32
N THR A 275 12.42 -24.30 21.41
CA THR A 275 11.11 -24.89 21.70
C THR A 275 11.25 -26.16 22.55
N THR A 276 10.51 -26.25 23.65
CA THR A 276 10.36 -27.49 24.42
C THR A 276 9.33 -28.40 23.75
N PHE A 277 9.75 -29.57 23.27
CA PHE A 277 8.83 -30.50 22.61
C PHE A 277 7.89 -31.18 23.61
N ARG A 278 6.60 -31.19 23.28
CA ARG A 278 5.57 -31.98 23.98
C ARG A 278 5.95 -33.46 23.90
N GLY A 279 5.80 -34.17 25.02
CA GLY A 279 6.03 -35.62 25.10
C GLY A 279 5.15 -36.39 24.11
N ARG A 280 5.62 -37.55 23.63
CA ARG A 280 4.78 -38.44 22.82
C ARG A 280 3.58 -38.86 23.66
N GLY A 281 2.36 -38.49 23.22
CA GLY A 281 1.14 -39.08 23.77
C GLY A 281 1.11 -40.60 23.52
N PRO A 282 0.29 -41.36 24.26
CA PRO A 282 0.14 -42.79 24.04
C PRO A 282 -0.35 -43.05 22.60
N GLN A 283 0.16 -44.14 22.00
CA GLN A 283 -0.17 -44.57 20.63
C GLN A 283 -1.63 -44.99 20.49
#